data_AF-A0A7X6NSW8-F1
#
_entry.id   AF-A0A7X6NSW8-F1
#
_cell.length_a   1.000
_cell.length_b   1.000
_cell.length_c   1.000
_cell.angle_alpha   90.00
_cell.angle_beta   90.00
_cell.angle_gamma   90.00
#
_symmetry.space_group_name_H-M   'P 1'
#
loop_
_entity.id
_entity.type
_entity.pdbx_description
1 polymer ?
#
loop_
_entity_poly.entity_id
_entity_poly.type
_entity_poly.pdbx_seq_one_letter_code
_entity_poly.pdbx_strand_id
1 'polypeptide(L)'
;MTEKHTTSRAGSAGVGKPKRKVLAPSQKYEVFTSVLTSSATQRELADKYGVDRTTIRSICATAKQGALDALSAAVPGRRGKTAEQVELEQARAEIDRLKATVLEQAVALHLERGKDGWD
;
A
#
# COMPACT_ATOMS: atom_id res chain seq x y z
N MET A 1 -12.47 -37.03 47.16
CA MET A 1 -11.95 -37.46 45.85
C MET A 1 -12.73 -36.71 44.78
N THR A 2 -12.02 -36.08 43.86
CA THR A 2 -12.43 -34.98 42.97
C THR A 2 -13.47 -35.39 41.92
N GLU A 3 -14.63 -34.71 41.91
CA GLU A 3 -15.56 -34.73 40.78
C GLU A 3 -15.05 -33.78 39.69
N LYS A 4 -14.84 -34.33 38.49
CA LYS A 4 -14.39 -33.60 37.31
C LYS A 4 -15.60 -33.01 36.61
N HIS A 5 -15.79 -31.69 36.71
CA HIS A 5 -16.70 -30.99 35.81
C HIS A 5 -16.04 -30.80 34.44
N THR A 6 -16.44 -31.65 33.49
CA THR A 6 -16.19 -31.46 32.06
C THR A 6 -17.20 -30.45 31.51
N THR A 7 -16.79 -29.20 31.31
CA THR A 7 -17.60 -28.23 30.56
C THR A 7 -17.41 -28.47 29.07
N SER A 8 -18.43 -29.03 28.44
CA SER A 8 -18.51 -29.22 26.98
C SER A 8 -18.52 -27.87 26.26
N ARG A 9 -17.53 -27.63 25.40
CA ARG A 9 -17.52 -26.46 24.51
C ARG A 9 -18.32 -26.80 23.25
N ALA A 10 -19.59 -26.41 23.23
CA ALA A 10 -20.41 -26.46 22.04
C ALA A 10 -19.76 -25.60 20.94
N GLY A 11 -19.41 -26.23 19.82
CA GLY A 11 -18.92 -25.56 18.63
C GLY A 11 -20.02 -24.67 18.05
N SER A 12 -19.79 -23.36 18.04
CA SER A 12 -20.68 -22.42 17.35
C SER A 12 -20.51 -22.59 15.84
N ALA A 13 -21.56 -23.07 15.20
CA ALA A 13 -21.70 -23.21 13.77
C ALA A 13 -21.27 -21.92 13.03
N GLY A 14 -20.53 -22.10 11.93
CA GLY A 14 -19.97 -21.04 11.12
C GLY A 14 -21.04 -20.17 10.48
N VAL A 15 -21.43 -19.10 11.16
CA VAL A 15 -22.08 -17.94 10.54
C VAL A 15 -21.03 -17.26 9.67
N GLY A 16 -21.31 -17.12 8.37
CA GLY A 16 -20.42 -16.48 7.41
C GLY A 16 -19.92 -15.15 7.96
N LYS A 17 -18.60 -14.94 7.96
CA LYS A 17 -17.99 -13.73 8.55
C LYS A 17 -18.62 -12.50 7.90
N PRO A 18 -19.27 -11.60 8.67
CA PRO A 18 -19.84 -10.40 8.09
C PRO A 18 -18.75 -9.61 7.37
N LYS A 19 -19.08 -9.03 6.22
CA LYS A 19 -18.14 -8.21 5.44
C LYS A 19 -17.57 -7.14 6.37
N ARG A 20 -16.25 -7.18 6.59
CA ARG A 20 -15.56 -6.21 7.45
C ARG A 20 -15.80 -4.82 6.86
N LYS A 21 -16.43 -3.94 7.63
CA LYS A 21 -16.66 -2.56 7.24
C LYS A 21 -15.31 -1.87 7.06
N VAL A 22 -15.02 -1.42 5.84
CA VAL A 22 -13.79 -0.71 5.50
C VAL A 22 -14.07 0.79 5.58
N LEU A 23 -13.31 1.49 6.40
CA LEU A 23 -13.41 2.95 6.51
C LEU A 23 -12.72 3.63 5.33
N ALA A 24 -13.35 4.69 4.83
CA ALA A 24 -12.75 5.56 3.82
C ALA A 24 -11.49 6.24 4.40
N PRO A 25 -10.52 6.66 3.56
CA PRO A 25 -9.32 7.35 4.02
C PRO A 25 -9.61 8.60 4.88
N SER A 26 -10.63 9.39 4.52
CA SER A 26 -11.08 10.56 5.29
C SER A 26 -11.58 10.18 6.69
N GLN A 27 -12.34 9.10 6.82
CA GLN A 27 -12.83 8.60 8.10
C GLN A 27 -11.69 8.07 8.98
N LYS A 28 -10.68 7.42 8.37
CA LYS A 28 -9.48 6.99 9.09
C LYS A 28 -8.70 8.20 9.64
N TYR A 29 -8.62 9.29 8.88
CA TYR A 29 -8.00 10.54 9.33
C TYR A 29 -8.77 11.16 10.50
N GLU A 30 -10.11 11.26 10.40
CA GLU A 30 -10.95 11.76 11.51
C GLU A 30 -10.73 10.93 12.79
N VAL A 31 -10.80 9.59 12.70
CA VAL A 31 -10.49 8.66 13.80
C VAL A 31 -9.12 8.95 14.42
N PHE A 32 -8.07 9.08 13.59
CA PHE A 32 -6.73 9.37 14.07
C PHE A 32 -6.66 10.71 14.82
N THR A 33 -7.24 11.78 14.24
CA THR A 33 -7.25 13.10 14.87
C THR A 33 -8.04 13.12 16.17
N SER A 34 -9.15 12.39 16.27
CA SER A 34 -9.96 12.33 17.48
C SER A 34 -9.25 11.62 18.62
N VAL A 35 -8.56 10.50 18.33
CA VAL A 35 -7.73 9.80 19.33
C VAL A 35 -6.52 10.65 19.73
N LEU A 36 -5.85 11.29 18.77
CA LEU A 36 -4.66 12.11 19.02
C LEU A 36 -4.97 13.32 19.91
N THR A 37 -6.12 13.97 19.70
CA THR A 37 -6.59 15.11 20.49
C THR A 37 -7.28 14.71 21.79
N SER A 38 -7.42 13.40 22.06
CA SER A 38 -8.20 12.86 23.18
C SER A 38 -9.66 13.35 23.21
N SER A 39 -10.22 13.74 22.05
CA SER A 39 -11.62 14.22 21.94
C SER A 39 -12.66 13.09 21.94
N ALA A 40 -12.24 11.86 21.61
CA ALA A 40 -13.06 10.66 21.74
C ALA A 40 -12.20 9.46 22.10
N THR A 41 -12.77 8.53 22.86
CA THR A 41 -12.12 7.26 23.20
C THR A 41 -12.16 6.29 22.01
N GLN A 42 -11.24 5.32 21.99
CA GLN A 42 -11.23 4.27 20.96
C GLN A 42 -12.52 3.44 20.95
N ARG A 43 -13.22 3.34 22.09
CA ARG A 43 -14.49 2.63 22.20
C ARG A 43 -15.60 3.40 21.51
N GLU A 44 -15.75 4.70 21.80
CA GLU A 44 -16.77 5.54 21.17
C GLU A 44 -16.59 5.62 19.66
N LEU A 45 -15.34 5.67 19.17
CA LEU A 45 -15.04 5.66 17.74
C LEU A 45 -15.34 4.29 17.10
N ALA A 46 -15.01 3.18 17.78
CA ALA A 46 -15.37 1.85 17.34
C ALA A 46 -16.90 1.71 17.16
N ASP A 47 -17.66 2.21 18.14
CA ASP A 47 -19.12 2.20 18.13
C ASP A 47 -19.69 3.13 17.03
N LYS A 48 -19.21 4.39 16.93
CA LYS A 48 -19.62 5.38 15.91
C LYS A 48 -19.42 4.87 14.49
N TYR A 49 -18.27 4.25 14.21
CA TYR A 49 -17.93 3.78 12.88
C TYR A 49 -18.33 2.32 12.63
N GLY A 50 -18.80 1.58 13.64
CA GLY A 50 -19.18 0.17 13.53
C GLY A 50 -17.99 -0.73 13.17
N VAL A 51 -16.83 -0.48 13.78
CA VAL A 51 -15.59 -1.25 13.58
C VAL A 51 -15.04 -1.75 14.91
N ASP A 52 -14.19 -2.78 14.87
CA ASP A 52 -13.55 -3.28 16.09
C ASP A 52 -12.48 -2.30 16.62
N ARG A 53 -12.26 -2.31 17.95
CA ARG A 53 -11.24 -1.47 18.61
C ARG A 53 -9.82 -1.78 18.10
N THR A 54 -9.53 -3.02 17.70
CA THR A 54 -8.25 -3.37 17.07
C THR A 54 -8.06 -2.67 15.72
N THR A 55 -9.13 -2.42 14.97
CA THR A 55 -9.08 -1.65 13.72
C THR A 55 -8.74 -0.20 14.00
N ILE A 56 -9.37 0.40 15.02
CA ILE A 56 -9.05 1.76 15.47
C ILE A 56 -7.57 1.85 15.87
N ARG A 57 -7.10 0.92 16.71
CA ARG A 57 -5.69 0.84 17.11
C ARG A 57 -4.74 0.71 15.91
N SER A 58 -5.08 -0.15 14.95
CA SER A 58 -4.29 -0.34 13.73
C SER A 58 -4.24 0.94 12.89
N ILE A 59 -5.34 1.68 12.76
CA ILE A 59 -5.39 2.96 12.04
C ILE A 59 -4.42 3.96 12.69
N CYS A 60 -4.48 4.10 14.01
CA CYS A 60 -3.59 5.01 14.74
C CYS A 60 -2.11 4.60 14.61
N ALA A 61 -1.81 3.30 14.67
CA ALA A 61 -0.45 2.79 14.50
C ALA A 61 0.09 3.07 13.09
N THR A 62 -0.69 2.76 12.05
CA THR A 62 -0.31 3.03 10.66
C THR A 62 -0.16 4.52 10.38
N ALA A 63 -1.07 5.36 10.88
CA ALA A 63 -0.96 6.81 10.72
C ALA A 63 0.30 7.37 11.38
N LYS A 64 0.62 6.92 12.61
CA LYS A 64 1.85 7.32 13.30
C LYS A 64 3.10 6.86 12.55
N GLN A 65 3.15 5.61 12.10
CA GLN A 65 4.30 5.08 11.37
C GLN A 65 4.49 5.82 10.04
N GLY A 66 3.43 6.00 9.25
CA GLY A 66 3.51 6.74 7.98
C GLY A 66 3.96 8.19 8.16
N ALA A 67 3.56 8.86 9.26
CA ALA A 67 4.06 10.18 9.60
C ALA A 67 5.57 10.16 9.94
N LEU A 68 6.03 9.19 10.74
CA LEU A 68 7.45 9.04 11.06
C LEU A 68 8.29 8.73 9.82
N ASP A 69 7.81 7.85 8.94
CA ASP A 69 8.48 7.51 7.68
C ASP A 69 8.61 8.75 6.80
N ALA A 70 7.50 9.51 6.63
CA ALA A 70 7.50 10.74 5.84
C ALA A 70 8.43 11.81 6.41
N LEU A 71 8.45 11.98 7.74
CA LEU A 71 9.33 12.93 8.42
C LEU A 71 10.80 12.52 8.36
N SER A 72 11.10 11.22 8.45
CA SER A 72 12.47 10.70 8.29
C SER A 72 13.00 10.92 6.87
N ALA A 73 12.13 10.81 5.87
CA ALA A 73 12.45 11.09 4.47
C ALA A 73 12.49 12.59 4.15
N ALA A 74 11.91 13.44 4.99
CA ALA A 74 11.87 14.88 4.81
C ALA A 74 13.20 15.51 5.27
N VAL A 75 14.21 15.49 4.40
CA VAL A 75 15.47 16.22 4.61
C VAL A 75 15.26 17.70 4.24
N PRO A 76 15.58 18.66 5.14
CA PRO A 76 15.56 20.08 4.80
C PRO A 76 16.53 20.38 3.64
N GLY A 77 16.00 20.92 2.54
CA GLY A 77 16.76 21.19 1.31
C GLY A 77 16.13 20.52 0.08
N ARG A 78 16.72 20.74 -1.11
CA ARG A 78 16.26 20.11 -2.35
C ARG A 78 16.40 18.61 -2.20
N ARG A 79 15.28 17.87 -2.19
CA ARG A 79 15.28 16.40 -2.22
C ARG A 79 16.19 15.97 -3.37
N GLY A 80 17.26 15.24 -3.03
CA GLY A 80 18.01 14.50 -4.04
C GLY A 80 17.08 13.53 -4.76
N LYS A 81 17.45 13.10 -5.97
CA LYS A 81 16.70 12.07 -6.68
C LYS A 81 16.64 10.81 -5.80
N THR A 82 15.47 10.19 -5.66
CA THR A 82 15.38 8.88 -4.98
C THR A 82 16.17 7.83 -5.76
N ALA A 83 16.56 6.73 -5.11
CA ALA A 83 17.23 5.62 -5.81
C ALA A 83 16.41 5.15 -7.02
N GLU A 84 15.09 4.98 -6.84
CA GLU A 84 14.15 4.64 -7.91
C GLU A 84 14.15 5.67 -9.05
N GLN A 85 14.27 6.97 -8.75
CA GLN A 85 14.32 8.02 -9.78
C GLN A 85 15.64 7.96 -10.56
N VAL A 86 16.75 7.67 -9.89
CA VAL A 86 18.06 7.49 -10.55
C VAL A 86 18.04 6.25 -11.45
N GLU A 87 17.54 5.13 -10.95
CA GLU A 87 17.38 3.89 -11.73
C GLU A 87 16.45 4.10 -12.93
N LEU A 88 15.33 4.81 -12.75
CA LEU A 88 14.39 5.12 -13.82
C LEU A 88 15.04 5.98 -14.91
N GLU A 89 15.86 6.96 -14.53
CA GLU A 89 16.59 7.80 -15.48
C GLU A 89 17.63 6.99 -16.25
N GLN A 90 18.37 6.11 -15.57
CA GLN A 90 19.35 5.22 -16.22
C GLN A 90 18.66 4.25 -17.20
N ALA A 91 17.54 3.67 -16.79
CA ALA A 91 16.76 2.78 -17.65
C ALA A 91 16.22 3.50 -18.89
N ARG A 92 15.75 4.74 -18.73
CA ARG A 92 15.29 5.58 -19.87
C ARG A 92 16.43 5.89 -20.83
N ALA A 93 17.60 6.25 -20.32
CA ALA A 93 18.77 6.50 -21.15
C ALA A 93 19.19 5.26 -21.96
N GLU A 94 19.15 4.08 -21.34
CA GLU A 94 19.46 2.83 -22.05
C GLU A 94 18.39 2.48 -23.10
N ILE A 95 17.10 2.70 -22.81
CA ILE A 95 16.02 2.51 -23.79
C ILE A 95 16.25 3.40 -25.01
N ASP A 96 16.63 4.67 -24.82
CA ASP A 96 16.85 5.59 -25.92
C ASP A 96 18.07 5.18 -26.76
N ARG A 97 19.15 4.72 -26.12
CA ARG A 97 20.30 4.13 -26.81
C ARG A 97 19.89 2.90 -27.63
N LEU A 98 19.16 1.96 -27.02
CA LEU A 98 18.72 0.74 -27.69
C LEU A 98 17.79 1.03 -28.86
N LYS A 99 16.88 2.01 -28.73
CA LYS A 99 16.01 2.45 -29.83
C LYS A 99 16.82 2.97 -31.02
N ALA A 100 17.86 3.77 -30.77
CA ALA A 100 18.72 4.27 -31.84
C ALA A 100 19.41 3.12 -32.57
N THR A 101 19.98 2.16 -31.85
CA THR A 101 20.61 0.97 -32.45
C THR A 101 19.61 0.11 -33.22
N VAL A 102 18.42 -0.11 -32.68
CA VAL A 102 17.37 -0.88 -33.38
C VAL A 102 16.93 -0.18 -34.65
N LEU A 103 16.82 1.15 -34.65
CA LEU A 103 16.48 1.94 -35.84
C LEU A 103 17.57 1.79 -36.92
N GLU A 104 18.83 1.93 -36.55
CA GLU A 104 19.97 1.74 -37.47
C GLU A 104 19.97 0.33 -38.08
N GLN A 105 19.76 -0.70 -37.26
CA GLN A 105 19.67 -2.08 -37.71
C GLN A 105 18.46 -2.32 -38.63
N ALA A 106 17.31 -1.73 -38.30
CA ALA A 106 16.11 -1.84 -39.13
C ALA A 106 16.31 -1.20 -40.51
N VAL A 107 17.00 -0.05 -40.58
CA VAL A 107 17.36 0.60 -41.84
C VAL A 107 18.34 -0.27 -42.63
N ALA A 108 19.39 -0.80 -42.00
CA ALA A 108 20.36 -1.67 -42.66
C ALA A 108 19.68 -2.92 -43.24
N LEU A 109 18.83 -3.59 -42.45
CA LEU A 109 18.06 -4.76 -42.89
C LEU A 109 17.11 -4.42 -44.04
N HIS A 110 16.45 -3.26 -44.00
CA HIS A 110 15.56 -2.84 -45.09
C HIS A 110 16.32 -2.59 -46.39
N LEU A 111 17.52 -2.00 -46.32
CA LEU A 111 18.37 -1.77 -47.49
C LEU A 111 18.92 -3.07 -48.06
N GLU A 112 19.33 -4.02 -47.20
CA GLU A 112 19.87 -5.32 -47.63
C GLU A 112 18.80 -6.26 -48.19
N ARG A 113 17.61 -6.31 -47.56
CA ARG A 113 16.53 -7.24 -47.92
C ARG A 113 15.50 -6.65 -48.89
N GLY A 114 15.56 -5.35 -49.16
CA GLY A 114 14.54 -4.66 -49.94
C GLY A 114 13.17 -4.72 -49.27
N LYS A 115 12.11 -4.63 -50.08
CA LYS A 115 10.71 -4.72 -49.65
C LYS A 115 10.13 -6.12 -49.87
N ASP A 116 10.90 -7.16 -49.62
CA ASP A 116 10.42 -8.53 -49.76
C ASP A 116 10.04 -9.13 -48.39
N GLY A 117 8.74 -9.42 -48.24
CA GLY A 117 8.22 -10.28 -47.17
C GLY A 117 7.50 -9.58 -46.02
N TRP A 118 6.42 -8.86 -46.30
CA TRP A 118 5.23 -8.87 -45.42
C TRP A 118 4.09 -9.49 -46.23
N ASP A 119 4.08 -10.82 -46.29
CA ASP A 119 2.91 -11.68 -46.56
C ASP A 119 2.84 -12.70 -45.42
#